data_AF-A0A2A5M3N5-F1
#
_entry.id   AF-A0A2A5M3N5-F1
#
_cell.length_a   1.000
_cell.length_b   1.000
_cell.length_c   1.000
_cell.angle_alpha   90.00
_cell.angle_beta   90.00
_cell.angle_gamma   90.00
#
_symmetry.space_group_name_H-M   'P 1'
#
loop_
_entity.id
_entity.type
_entity.pdbx_description
1 polymer ?
#
loop_
_entity_poly.entity_id
_entity_poly.type
_entity_poly.pdbx_seq_one_letter_code
_entity_poly.pdbx_strand_id
1 'polypeptide(L)'
;MGSELYLIFFAAITLLAILNPFGNLTQFLAMSDGLPLMLRKKLFRTILYTAFTIVLVFLLSGPLFMNYIFRVSLDDLRVSGGLVLIIMAIKNLLFSTKIATKDFSSYQD
;
A
#
# COMPACT_ATOMS: atom_id res chain seq x y z
N MET A 1 13.63 -22.82 21.00
CA MET A 1 12.28 -22.42 21.46
C MET A 1 12.15 -20.93 21.77
N GLY A 2 12.97 -20.30 22.61
CA GLY A 2 12.85 -18.85 22.89
C GLY A 2 13.17 -17.92 21.70
N SER A 3 14.14 -18.31 20.86
CA SER A 3 14.55 -17.56 19.66
C SER A 3 13.53 -17.60 18.53
N GLU A 4 12.86 -18.74 18.30
CA GLU A 4 11.84 -18.88 17.25
C GLU A 4 10.60 -18.07 17.57
N LEU A 5 10.18 -18.05 18.84
CA LEU A 5 9.09 -17.20 19.30
C LEU A 5 9.41 -15.72 19.09
N TYR A 6 10.64 -15.30 19.39
CA TYR A 6 11.10 -13.94 19.14
C TYR A 6 11.05 -13.57 17.66
N LEU A 7 11.50 -14.47 16.76
CA LEU A 7 11.46 -14.24 15.32
C LEU A 7 10.03 -14.12 14.79
N ILE A 8 9.12 -14.99 15.23
CA ILE A 8 7.71 -14.94 14.84
C ILE A 8 7.07 -13.64 15.33
N PHE A 9 7.34 -13.24 16.58
CA PHE A 9 6.81 -12.01 17.14
C PHE A 9 7.34 -10.77 16.41
N PHE A 10 8.64 -10.73 16.14
CA PHE A 10 9.28 -9.66 15.38
C PHE A 10 8.73 -9.56 13.95
N ALA A 11 8.58 -10.70 13.26
CA ALA A 11 8.00 -10.77 11.93
C ALA A 11 6.53 -10.31 11.93
N ALA A 12 5.74 -10.71 12.93
CA ALA A 12 4.35 -10.31 13.07
C ALA A 12 4.21 -8.79 13.27
N ILE A 13 5.00 -8.19 14.16
CA ILE A 13 5.00 -6.73 14.37
C ILE A 13 5.44 -6.01 13.10
N THR A 14 6.51 -6.49 12.46
CA THR A 14 7.03 -5.90 11.23
C THR A 14 5.98 -5.91 10.12
N LEU A 15 5.29 -7.04 9.94
CA LEU A 15 4.25 -7.20 8.94
C LEU A 15 3.02 -6.33 9.24
N LEU A 16 2.63 -6.21 10.52
CA LEU A 16 1.55 -5.32 10.93
C LEU A 16 1.89 -3.85 10.64
N ALA A 17 3.12 -3.43 10.95
CA ALA A 17 3.61 -2.09 10.65
C ALA A 17 3.63 -1.79 9.14
N ILE A 18 4.11 -2.75 8.33
CA ILE A 18 4.19 -2.59 6.86
C ILE A 18 2.80 -2.54 6.23
N LEU A 19 1.88 -3.44 6.61
CA LEU A 19 0.55 -3.49 6.02
C LEU A 19 -0.36 -2.35 6.47
N ASN A 20 -0.06 -1.72 7.61
CA ASN A 20 -0.86 -0.67 8.25
C ASN A 20 -2.37 -0.94 8.14
N PRO A 21 -2.86 -2.09 8.65
CA PRO A 21 -4.23 -2.52 8.43
C PRO A 21 -5.24 -1.54 9.02
N PHE A 22 -4.92 -0.91 10.15
CA PHE A 22 -5.80 0.04 10.82
C PHE A 22 -5.99 1.32 10.01
N GLY A 23 -4.90 1.93 9.53
CA GLY A 23 -5.00 3.14 8.70
C GLY A 23 -5.70 2.88 7.38
N ASN A 24 -5.35 1.77 6.72
CA ASN A 24 -5.96 1.41 5.44
C ASN A 24 -7.45 1.04 5.59
N LEU A 25 -7.83 0.37 6.69
CA LEU A 25 -9.22 0.02 6.97
C LEU A 25 -10.07 1.25 7.29
N THR A 26 -9.60 2.15 8.16
CA THR A 26 -10.35 3.37 8.50
C THR A 26 -10.49 4.28 7.29
N GLN A 27 -9.43 4.41 6.48
CA GLN A 27 -9.48 5.14 5.21
C GLN A 27 -10.48 4.51 4.24
N PHE A 28 -10.48 3.19 4.10
CA PHE A 28 -11.45 2.50 3.24
C PHE A 28 -12.88 2.71 3.75
N LEU A 29 -13.12 2.64 5.06
CA LEU A 29 -14.45 2.89 5.64
C LEU A 29 -14.90 4.32 5.38
N ALA A 30 -14.04 5.32 5.60
CA ALA A 30 -14.34 6.72 5.33
C ALA A 30 -14.62 6.99 3.84
N MET A 31 -13.88 6.36 2.94
CA MET A 31 -14.09 6.47 1.48
C MET A 31 -15.28 5.65 0.98
N SER A 32 -15.71 4.63 1.72
CA SER A 32 -16.84 3.76 1.36
C SER A 32 -18.14 4.12 2.08
N ASP A 33 -18.13 5.16 2.90
CA ASP A 33 -19.31 5.62 3.64
C ASP A 33 -20.37 6.19 2.69
N GLY A 34 -21.64 5.86 2.93
CA GLY A 34 -22.75 6.22 2.04
C GLY A 34 -22.88 5.44 0.72
N LEU A 35 -21.96 4.53 0.39
CA LEU A 35 -22.05 3.71 -0.82
C LEU A 35 -22.97 2.48 -0.65
N PRO A 36 -23.81 2.14 -1.66
CA PRO A 36 -24.66 0.95 -1.62
C PRO A 36 -23.83 -0.34 -1.55
N LEU A 37 -24.34 -1.33 -0.80
CA LEU A 37 -23.64 -2.57 -0.47
C LEU A 37 -23.05 -3.31 -1.69
N MET A 38 -23.77 -3.30 -2.83
CA MET A 38 -23.31 -3.94 -4.08
C MET A 38 -22.05 -3.28 -4.63
N LEU A 39 -21.97 -1.95 -4.60
CA LEU A 39 -20.82 -1.21 -5.11
C LEU A 39 -19.61 -1.39 -4.19
N ARG A 40 -19.83 -1.36 -2.87
CA ARG A 40 -18.78 -1.64 -1.88
C ARG A 40 -18.15 -3.03 -2.06
N LYS A 41 -18.95 -4.07 -2.33
CA LYS A 41 -18.46 -5.42 -2.65
C LYS A 41 -17.69 -5.49 -3.98
N LYS A 42 -18.08 -4.68 -4.97
CA LYS A 42 -17.34 -4.59 -6.24
C LYS A 42 -15.97 -3.94 -6.01
N LEU A 43 -15.91 -2.82 -5.29
CA LEU A 43 -14.66 -2.14 -4.95
C LEU A 43 -13.71 -3.05 -4.17
N PHE A 44 -14.21 -3.76 -3.16
CA PHE A 44 -13.40 -4.69 -2.39
C PHE A 44 -12.75 -5.77 -3.26
N ARG A 45 -13.52 -6.36 -4.19
CA ARG A 45 -12.99 -7.36 -5.13
C ARG A 45 -11.92 -6.76 -6.05
N THR A 46 -12.15 -5.56 -6.57
CA THR A 46 -11.16 -4.86 -7.40
C THR A 46 -9.86 -4.64 -6.62
N ILE A 47 -9.94 -4.12 -5.39
CA ILE A 47 -8.76 -3.89 -4.54
C ILE A 47 -8.03 -5.21 -4.28
N LEU A 48 -8.77 -6.28 -3.97
CA LEU A 48 -8.21 -7.61 -3.71
C LEU A 48 -7.44 -8.14 -4.93
N TYR A 49 -8.04 -8.12 -6.12
CA TYR A 49 -7.40 -8.60 -7.34
C TYR A 49 -6.20 -7.73 -7.74
N THR A 50 -6.31 -6.41 -7.61
CA THR A 50 -5.20 -5.50 -7.90
C THR A 50 -4.03 -5.74 -6.96
N ALA A 51 -4.28 -5.80 -5.65
CA ALA A 51 -3.24 -6.08 -4.65
C ALA A 51 -2.58 -7.44 -4.88
N PHE A 52 -3.39 -8.49 -5.13
CA PHE A 52 -2.89 -9.82 -5.42
C PHE A 52 -2.01 -9.84 -6.68
N THR A 53 -2.44 -9.17 -7.76
CA THR A 53 -1.69 -9.11 -9.01
C THR A 53 -0.36 -8.38 -8.82
N ILE A 54 -0.36 -7.25 -8.12
CA ILE A 54 0.88 -6.50 -7.82
C ILE A 54 1.84 -7.39 -7.03
N VAL A 55 1.37 -8.02 -5.94
CA VAL A 55 2.21 -8.91 -5.13
C VAL A 55 2.77 -10.06 -5.95
N LEU A 56 1.95 -10.69 -6.79
CA LEU A 56 2.36 -11.82 -7.63
C LEU A 56 3.43 -11.38 -8.65
N VAL A 57 3.22 -10.25 -9.32
CA VAL A 57 4.19 -9.70 -10.29
C VAL A 57 5.52 -9.39 -9.62
N PHE A 58 5.51 -8.73 -8.45
CA PHE A 58 6.74 -8.43 -7.70
C PHE A 58 7.41 -9.69 -7.13
N LEU A 59 6.63 -10.68 -6.70
CA LEU A 59 7.16 -11.94 -6.20
C LEU A 59 7.91 -12.69 -7.30
N LEU A 60 7.35 -12.77 -8.51
CA LEU A 60 7.98 -13.49 -9.63
C LEU A 60 9.11 -12.69 -10.28
N SER A 61 8.95 -11.37 -10.42
CA SER A 61 9.87 -10.53 -11.18
C SER A 61 10.93 -9.85 -10.33
N GLY A 62 10.70 -9.70 -9.02
CA GLY A 62 11.59 -8.98 -8.10
C GLY A 62 13.04 -9.47 -8.12
N PRO A 63 13.31 -10.79 -7.96
CA PRO A 63 14.67 -11.32 -8.04
C PRO A 63 15.32 -11.10 -9.40
N LEU A 64 14.54 -11.13 -10.49
CA LEU A 64 15.05 -10.88 -11.85
C LEU A 64 15.51 -9.43 -12.00
N PHE A 65 14.69 -8.47 -11.56
CA PHE A 65 15.05 -7.05 -11.61
C PHE A 65 16.27 -6.72 -10.75
N MET A 66 16.32 -7.25 -9.51
CA MET A 66 17.42 -7.00 -8.59
C MET A 66 18.74 -7.60 -9.08
N ASN A 67 18.74 -8.87 -9.49
CA ASN A 67 19.99 -9.56 -9.83
C ASN A 67 20.49 -9.25 -11.26
N TYR A 68 19.58 -9.12 -12.24
CA TYR A 68 19.98 -9.01 -13.65
C TYR A 68 19.99 -7.60 -14.20
N ILE A 69 18.99 -6.76 -13.85
CA ILE A 69 18.88 -5.40 -14.42
C ILE A 69 19.67 -4.39 -13.59
N PHE A 70 19.41 -4.34 -12.29
CA PHE A 70 19.95 -3.28 -11.43
C PHE A 70 21.22 -3.70 -10.67
N ARG A 71 21.44 -5.01 -10.46
CA ARG A 71 22.51 -5.55 -9.61
C ARG A 71 22.54 -4.91 -8.22
N VAL A 72 21.36 -4.78 -7.62
CA VAL A 72 21.16 -4.15 -6.30
C VAL A 72 20.63 -5.16 -5.30
N SER A 73 20.93 -4.95 -4.03
CA SER A 73 20.48 -5.82 -2.95
C SER A 73 19.09 -5.42 -2.46
N LEU A 74 18.43 -6.34 -1.73
CA LEU A 74 17.16 -6.04 -1.05
C LEU A 74 17.29 -4.87 -0.08
N ASP A 75 18.44 -4.72 0.57
CA ASP A 75 18.73 -3.61 1.48
C ASP A 75 18.75 -2.25 0.75
N ASP A 76 19.30 -2.20 -0.46
CA ASP A 76 19.34 -0.99 -1.28
C ASP A 76 17.91 -0.53 -1.66
N LEU A 77 17.04 -1.49 -2.01
CA LEU A 77 15.63 -1.21 -2.26
C LEU A 77 14.92 -0.71 -1.00
N ARG A 78 15.22 -1.29 0.17
CA ARG A 78 14.61 -0.88 1.45
C ARG A 78 15.00 0.55 1.82
N VAL A 79 16.27 0.93 1.67
CA VAL A 79 16.76 2.29 1.92
C VAL A 79 16.13 3.28 0.94
N SER A 80 16.16 2.95 -0.36
CA SER A 80 15.59 3.80 -1.41
C SER A 80 14.08 4.01 -1.25
N GLY A 81 13.34 2.93 -0.94
CA GLY A 81 11.91 3.00 -0.65
C GLY A 81 11.60 3.87 0.56
N GLY A 82 12.41 3.77 1.62
CA GLY A 82 12.30 4.64 2.80
C GLY A 82 12.50 6.12 2.46
N LEU A 83 13.47 6.45 1.61
CA LEU A 83 13.69 7.82 1.14
C LEU A 83 12.50 8.36 0.34
N VAL A 84 11.94 7.55 -0.56
CA VAL A 84 10.73 7.94 -1.31
C VAL A 84 9.55 8.22 -0.37
N LEU A 85 9.35 7.40 0.66
CA LEU A 85 8.30 7.62 1.66
C LEU A 85 8.51 8.93 2.44
N ILE A 86 9.75 9.23 2.84
CA ILE A 86 10.09 10.49 3.52
C ILE A 86 9.78 11.68 2.61
N ILE A 87 10.20 11.62 1.35
CA ILE A 87 9.94 12.68 0.37
C ILE A 87 8.44 12.87 0.15
N MET A 88 7.68 11.78 0.02
CA MET A 88 6.21 11.82 -0.12
C MET A 88 5.54 12.43 1.11
N ALA A 89 6.00 12.10 2.32
CA ALA A 89 5.47 12.66 3.55
C ALA A 89 5.73 14.17 3.64
N ILE A 90 6.97 14.61 3.37
CA ILE A 90 7.33 16.03 3.34
C ILE A 90 6.51 16.77 2.28
N LYS A 91 6.40 16.20 1.07
CA LYS A 91 5.59 16.77 -0.01
C LYS A 91 4.13 16.93 0.40
N ASN A 92 3.51 15.90 0.98
CA ASN A 92 2.10 15.96 1.37
C ASN A 92 1.84 16.94 2.53
N LEU A 93 2.82 17.11 3.44
CA LEU A 93 2.71 18.03 4.57
C LEU A 93 2.89 19.51 4.14
N LEU A 94 3.93 19.78 3.36
CA LEU A 94 4.27 21.15 2.92
C LEU A 94 3.39 21.61 1.76
N PHE A 95 3.09 20.71 0.84
CA PHE A 95 2.15 20.94 -0.26
C PHE A 95 0.90 20.15 0.05
N SER A 96 0.03 20.74 0.90
CA SER A 96 -1.30 20.20 1.16
C SER A 96 -1.96 19.89 -0.17
N THR A 97 -2.13 18.61 -0.47
CA THR A 97 -2.67 18.20 -1.76
C THR A 97 -4.10 18.67 -1.77
N LYS A 98 -4.38 19.75 -2.50
CA LYS A 98 -5.72 20.09 -2.98
C LYS A 98 -6.13 18.97 -3.95
N ILE A 99 -6.44 17.79 -3.41
CA ILE A 99 -7.10 16.73 -4.17
C ILE A 99 -8.49 17.28 -4.42
N ALA A 100 -8.64 17.80 -5.64
CA ALA A 100 -9.85 18.24 -6.28
C ALA A 100 -11.12 17.74 -5.57
N THR A 101 -11.85 18.68 -4.96
CA THR A 101 -13.29 18.78 -5.20
C THR A 101 -13.50 18.82 -6.71
N LYS A 102 -13.40 17.67 -7.38
CA LYS A 102 -13.93 17.53 -8.72
C LYS A 102 -15.43 17.52 -8.52
N ASP A 103 -16.01 18.67 -8.84
CA ASP A 103 -17.43 18.92 -8.81
C ASP A 103 -18.14 17.80 -9.59
N PHE A 104 -18.90 16.95 -8.88
CA PHE A 104 -19.66 15.85 -9.47
C PHE A 104 -20.95 16.32 -10.15
N SER A 105 -21.16 17.64 -10.31
CA SER A 105 -22.29 18.21 -11.05
C SER A 105 -22.38 17.73 -12.51
N SER A 106 -21.31 17.18 -13.10
CA SER A 106 -21.30 16.69 -14.48
C SER A 106 -21.87 15.27 -14.68
N TYR A 107 -22.35 14.61 -13.61
CA TYR A 107 -23.07 13.32 -13.70
C TYR A 107 -24.59 13.45 -13.53
N GLN A 108 -25.10 14.69 -13.53
CA GLN A 108 -26.52 14.97 -13.34
C GLN A 108 -27.28 15.27 -14.65
N ASP A 109 -26.68 15.03 -15.83
CA ASP A 109 -27.36 15.07 -17.13
C ASP A 109 -27.63 13.65 -17.67
#